data_AF-A0A821WA15-F1
#
_entry.id   AF-A0A821WA15-F1
#
_cell.length_a   1.000
_cell.length_b   1.000
_cell.length_c   1.000
_cell.angle_alpha   90.00
_cell.angle_beta   90.00
_cell.angle_gamma   90.00
#
_symmetry.space_group_name_H-M   'P 1'
#
loop_
_entity.id
_entity.type
_entity.pdbx_description
1 polymer ?
#
loop_
_entity_poly.entity_id
_entity_poly.type
_entity_poly.pdbx_seq_one_letter_code
_entity_poly.pdbx_strand_id
1 'polypeptide(L)'
;MDSIQAKAMRIVLGAMKSSPINCMRVECVEPPLNLRRQFLSDKFLFRCIQFSNHILTPKLTCLASLIPNCSYWKNKRPPCLVESYRRFTYFEAPTHQATSNPLFKYSYDSLVISPDIHTSTGLVKIEQNQKLTFNYIVDTKWPQWHRIFTDASKHSKDSCVGVGVLHSNYNIVQKTKLPPESSVFTGECIGLVKAIEYILLLKLQKTVIFTDSLSSLNALARFPFGSHYQFPVISEIRNLLLKCIKENYYVPIVCMGSWSLWNIWKRESRSFSQ
;
A
#
# COMPACT_ATOMS: atom_id res chain seq x y z
N MET A 1 -5.99 6.58 -38.59
CA MET A 1 -5.72 5.69 -37.44
C MET A 1 -6.84 4.68 -37.24
N ASP A 2 -8.07 5.11 -36.96
CA ASP A 2 -9.17 4.18 -36.66
C ASP A 2 -9.54 3.30 -37.86
N SER A 3 -9.46 3.84 -39.07
CA SER A 3 -9.60 3.09 -40.33
C SER A 3 -8.49 2.06 -40.54
N ILE A 4 -7.27 2.34 -40.07
CA ILE A 4 -6.12 1.43 -40.18
C ILE A 4 -6.31 0.26 -39.20
N GLN A 5 -6.68 0.55 -37.95
CA GLN A 5 -6.98 -0.49 -36.96
C GLN A 5 -8.14 -1.38 -37.43
N ALA A 6 -9.21 -0.80 -37.98
CA ALA A 6 -10.33 -1.56 -38.52
C ALA A 6 -9.90 -2.49 -39.67
N LYS A 7 -9.04 -2.03 -40.59
CA LYS A 7 -8.48 -2.87 -41.66
C LYS A 7 -7.62 -4.00 -41.10
N ALA A 8 -6.76 -3.72 -40.11
CA ALA A 8 -5.92 -4.73 -39.48
C ALA A 8 -6.76 -5.81 -38.78
N MET A 9 -7.77 -5.43 -37.99
CA MET A 9 -8.68 -6.37 -37.34
C MET A 9 -9.40 -7.27 -38.35
N ARG A 10 -9.84 -6.71 -39.50
CA ARG A 10 -10.45 -7.52 -40.57
C ARG A 10 -9.49 -8.58 -41.12
N ILE A 11 -8.23 -8.20 -41.36
CA ILE A 11 -7.22 -9.12 -41.87
C ILE A 11 -6.95 -10.24 -40.86
N VAL A 12 -6.79 -9.90 -39.58
CA VAL A 12 -6.51 -10.87 -38.50
C VAL A 12 -7.68 -11.84 -38.30
N LEU A 13 -8.91 -11.34 -38.30
CA LEU A 13 -10.12 -12.16 -38.10
C LEU A 13 -10.60 -12.89 -39.36
N GLY A 14 -10.03 -12.59 -40.54
CA GLY A 14 -10.60 -13.01 -41.83
C GLY A 14 -12.00 -12.45 -42.09
N ALA A 15 -12.34 -11.29 -41.50
CA ALA A 15 -13.68 -10.73 -41.55
C ALA A 15 -13.96 -10.00 -42.88
N MET A 16 -15.19 -10.11 -43.38
CA MET A 16 -15.65 -9.41 -44.58
C MET A 16 -15.52 -7.89 -44.43
N LYS A 17 -15.46 -7.14 -45.54
CA LYS A 17 -15.44 -5.66 -45.51
C LYS A 17 -16.70 -5.04 -44.87
N SER A 18 -17.83 -5.74 -44.94
CA SER A 18 -19.12 -5.34 -44.37
C SER A 18 -19.25 -5.60 -42.88
N SER A 19 -18.37 -6.40 -42.27
CA SER A 19 -18.51 -6.77 -40.85
C SER A 19 -18.46 -5.51 -39.96
N PRO A 20 -19.38 -5.36 -38.99
CA PRO A 20 -19.38 -4.21 -38.11
C PRO A 20 -18.11 -4.10 -37.25
N ILE A 21 -17.59 -2.88 -37.06
CA ILE A 21 -16.33 -2.63 -36.31
C ILE A 21 -16.46 -2.96 -34.83
N ASN A 22 -17.63 -2.70 -34.24
CA ASN A 22 -17.95 -3.06 -32.86
C ASN A 22 -17.86 -4.57 -32.62
N CYS A 23 -18.41 -5.40 -33.52
CA CYS A 23 -18.32 -6.86 -33.42
C CYS A 23 -16.85 -7.32 -33.47
N MET A 24 -16.08 -6.81 -34.43
CA MET A 24 -14.65 -7.17 -34.55
C MET A 24 -13.83 -6.78 -33.31
N ARG A 25 -14.14 -5.64 -32.69
CA ARG A 25 -13.48 -5.21 -31.45
C ARG A 25 -13.77 -6.16 -30.28
N VAL A 26 -15.00 -6.67 -30.19
CA VAL A 26 -15.38 -7.65 -29.16
C VAL A 26 -14.63 -8.95 -29.38
N GLU A 27 -14.62 -9.48 -30.61
CA GLU A 27 -13.89 -10.71 -30.95
C GLU A 27 -12.38 -10.60 -30.71
N CYS A 28 -11.78 -9.45 -31.03
CA CYS A 28 -10.36 -9.20 -30.76
C CYS A 28 -10.05 -8.82 -29.30
N VAL A 29 -11.05 -8.67 -28.42
CA VAL A 29 -10.89 -8.17 -27.05
C VAL A 29 -10.16 -6.80 -27.02
N GLU A 30 -10.41 -5.95 -28.02
CA GLU A 30 -9.73 -4.66 -28.17
C GLU A 30 -10.69 -3.48 -27.93
N PRO A 31 -10.40 -2.60 -26.96
CA PRO A 31 -11.24 -1.43 -26.70
C PRO A 31 -11.19 -0.41 -27.86
N PRO A 32 -12.23 0.44 -28.00
CA PRO A 32 -12.19 1.60 -28.88
C PRO A 32 -10.92 2.45 -28.70
N LEU A 33 -10.29 2.88 -29.79
CA LEU A 33 -8.99 3.56 -29.76
C LEU A 33 -8.97 4.83 -28.91
N ASN A 34 -10.06 5.60 -28.92
CA ASN A 34 -10.19 6.79 -28.09
C ASN A 34 -10.11 6.43 -26.60
N LEU A 35 -10.80 5.37 -26.16
CA LEU A 35 -10.75 4.89 -24.78
C LEU A 35 -9.36 4.35 -24.43
N ARG A 36 -8.74 3.59 -25.34
CA ARG A 36 -7.37 3.08 -25.17
C ARG A 36 -6.35 4.21 -25.01
N ARG A 37 -6.42 5.25 -25.86
CA ARG A 37 -5.53 6.42 -25.78
C ARG A 37 -5.71 7.18 -24.48
N GLN A 38 -6.96 7.37 -24.04
CA GLN A 38 -7.25 8.02 -22.76
C GLN A 38 -6.69 7.20 -21.59
N PHE A 39 -6.97 5.90 -21.55
CA PHE A 39 -6.44 4.99 -20.51
C PHE A 39 -4.91 5.01 -20.43
N LEU A 40 -4.22 4.96 -21.57
CA LEU A 40 -2.75 5.04 -21.60
C LEU A 40 -2.24 6.41 -21.13
N SER A 41 -2.94 7.49 -21.47
CA SER A 41 -2.61 8.84 -21.02
C SER A 41 -2.79 8.99 -19.51
N ASP A 42 -3.90 8.49 -18.97
CA ASP A 42 -4.17 8.49 -17.53
C ASP A 42 -3.11 7.67 -16.79
N LYS A 43 -2.81 6.45 -17.25
CA LYS A 43 -1.78 5.58 -16.67
C LYS A 43 -0.39 6.23 -16.69
N PHE A 44 -0.04 6.90 -17.80
CA PHE A 44 1.22 7.63 -17.89
C PHE A 44 1.25 8.82 -16.93
N LEU A 45 0.17 9.58 -16.85
CA LEU A 45 0.05 10.71 -15.93
C LEU A 45 0.19 10.25 -14.48
N PHE A 46 -0.46 9.16 -14.07
CA PHE A 46 -0.32 8.60 -12.72
C PHE A 46 1.13 8.28 -12.36
N ARG A 47 1.93 7.81 -13.31
CA ARG A 47 3.38 7.60 -13.12
C ARG A 47 4.18 8.89 -13.03
N CYS A 48 3.69 10.00 -13.56
CA CYS A 48 4.33 11.31 -13.43
C CYS A 48 3.97 11.97 -12.09
N ILE A 49 2.68 12.02 -11.76
CA ILE A 49 2.16 12.70 -10.57
C ILE A 49 2.47 11.98 -9.26
N GLN A 50 2.90 10.71 -9.30
CA GLN A 50 3.48 10.04 -8.12
C GLN A 50 4.72 10.78 -7.60
N PHE A 51 5.37 11.59 -8.45
CA PHE A 51 6.52 12.40 -8.08
C PHE A 51 6.12 13.87 -7.95
N SER A 52 6.45 14.50 -6.82
CA SER A 52 6.09 15.90 -6.56
C SER A 52 6.75 16.87 -7.56
N ASN A 53 7.98 16.57 -7.98
CA ASN A 53 8.80 17.44 -8.83
C ASN A 53 9.04 16.84 -10.23
N HIS A 54 7.99 16.38 -10.89
CA HIS A 54 8.13 15.83 -12.23
C HIS A 54 8.32 16.93 -13.30
N ILE A 55 9.30 16.76 -14.20
CA ILE A 55 9.68 17.75 -15.25
C ILE A 55 8.50 18.08 -16.18
N LEU A 56 7.59 17.12 -16.39
CA LEU A 56 6.41 17.33 -17.23
C LEU A 56 5.33 18.17 -16.56
N THR A 57 5.28 18.26 -15.23
CA THR A 57 4.24 19.02 -14.52
C THR A 57 4.14 20.47 -14.99
N PRO A 58 5.22 21.29 -14.97
CA PRO A 58 5.13 22.68 -15.43
C PRO A 58 4.80 22.81 -16.93
N LYS A 59 5.28 21.88 -17.76
CA LYS A 59 4.96 21.84 -19.19
C LYS A 59 3.48 21.55 -19.43
N LEU A 60 2.90 20.63 -18.66
CA LEU A 60 1.47 20.31 -18.71
C LEU A 60 0.61 21.45 -18.19
N THR A 61 1.05 22.14 -17.13
CA THR A 61 0.38 23.36 -16.65
C THR A 61 0.32 24.42 -17.75
N CYS A 62 1.45 24.69 -18.40
CA CYS A 62 1.54 25.65 -19.50
C CYS A 62 0.68 25.24 -20.71
N LEU A 63 0.74 23.97 -21.13
CA LEU A 63 -0.10 23.49 -22.23
C LEU A 63 -1.60 23.56 -21.89
N ALA A 64 -1.97 23.20 -20.66
CA ALA A 64 -3.35 23.24 -20.21
C ALA A 64 -3.91 24.67 -20.17
N SER A 65 -3.08 25.68 -19.90
CA SER A 65 -3.48 27.10 -19.92
C SER A 65 -3.52 27.72 -21.32
N LEU A 66 -2.69 27.23 -22.26
CA LEU A 66 -2.66 27.74 -23.64
C LEU A 66 -3.81 27.20 -24.51
N ILE A 67 -4.26 25.97 -24.28
CA ILE A 67 -5.27 25.30 -25.11
C ILE A 67 -6.60 26.07 -25.22
N PRO A 68 -7.19 26.61 -24.14
CA PRO A 68 -8.44 27.38 -24.24
C PRO A 68 -8.33 28.62 -25.12
N ASN A 69 -7.13 29.22 -25.18
CA ASN A 69 -6.87 30.46 -25.92
C ASN A 69 -6.51 30.21 -27.38
N CYS A 70 -6.34 28.95 -27.79
CA CYS A 70 -5.92 28.59 -29.14
C CYS A 70 -7.12 28.29 -30.05
N SER A 71 -7.25 29.04 -31.14
CA SER A 71 -8.34 28.88 -32.12
C SER A 71 -8.44 27.47 -32.69
N TYR A 72 -7.30 26.80 -32.90
CA TYR A 72 -7.23 25.42 -33.40
C TYR A 72 -7.97 24.41 -32.51
N TRP A 73 -7.96 24.61 -31.19
CA TRP A 73 -8.56 23.70 -30.23
C TRP A 73 -10.01 24.05 -29.86
N LYS A 74 -10.58 25.16 -30.36
CA LYS A 74 -11.97 25.55 -30.06
C LYS A 74 -12.99 24.48 -30.44
N ASN A 75 -12.81 23.85 -31.61
CA ASN A 75 -13.72 22.85 -32.15
C ASN A 75 -13.14 21.43 -32.13
N LYS A 76 -12.03 21.22 -31.42
CA LYS A 76 -11.33 19.92 -31.35
C LYS A 76 -11.20 19.49 -29.90
N ARG A 77 -11.25 18.17 -29.67
CA ARG A 77 -10.92 17.63 -28.35
C ARG A 77 -9.46 17.93 -28.02
N PRO A 78 -9.14 18.36 -26.78
CA PRO A 78 -7.76 18.56 -26.37
C PRO A 78 -6.99 17.23 -26.43
N PRO A 79 -5.65 17.28 -26.43
CA PRO A 79 -4.83 16.09 -26.29
C PRO A 79 -5.21 15.28 -25.03
N CYS A 80 -5.27 13.95 -25.14
CA CYS A 80 -5.67 13.06 -24.04
C CYS A 80 -4.90 13.33 -22.74
N LEU A 81 -3.59 13.59 -22.83
CA LEU A 81 -2.76 13.89 -21.66
C LEU A 81 -3.14 15.19 -20.95
N VAL A 82 -3.60 16.20 -21.69
CA VAL A 82 -4.09 17.45 -21.10
C VAL A 82 -5.46 17.25 -20.47
N GLU A 83 -6.32 16.43 -21.09
CA GLU A 83 -7.60 16.04 -20.50
C GLU A 83 -7.38 15.27 -19.19
N SER A 84 -6.46 14.30 -19.17
CA SER A 84 -6.03 13.61 -17.96
C SER A 84 -5.52 14.58 -16.90
N TYR A 85 -4.62 15.51 -17.30
CA TYR A 85 -4.02 16.47 -16.39
C TYR A 85 -5.10 17.32 -15.72
N ARG A 86 -6.01 17.91 -16.50
CA ARG A 86 -7.12 18.71 -15.95
C ARG A 86 -8.03 17.92 -15.01
N ARG A 87 -8.21 16.61 -15.25
CA ARG A 87 -9.04 15.74 -14.43
C ARG A 87 -8.36 15.37 -13.10
N PHE A 88 -7.05 15.16 -13.11
CA PHE A 88 -6.32 14.55 -11.98
C PHE A 88 -5.31 15.49 -11.30
N THR A 89 -5.24 16.78 -11.67
CA THR A 89 -4.38 17.75 -10.98
C THR A 89 -4.87 18.14 -9.59
N TYR A 90 -6.18 18.06 -9.36
CA TYR A 90 -6.79 18.36 -8.07
C TYR A 90 -7.25 17.05 -7.46
N PHE A 91 -6.40 16.48 -6.59
CA PHE A 91 -6.79 15.29 -5.84
C PHE A 91 -7.81 15.67 -4.78
N GLU A 92 -8.91 14.92 -4.73
CA GLU A 92 -9.93 15.08 -3.68
C GLU A 92 -9.41 14.62 -2.30
N ALA A 93 -8.36 13.78 -2.29
CA ALA A 93 -7.76 13.22 -1.10
C ALA A 93 -6.25 13.50 -1.01
N PRO A 94 -5.69 13.65 0.20
CA PRO A 94 -4.25 13.79 0.40
C PRO A 94 -3.51 12.56 -0.14
N THR A 95 -2.81 12.76 -1.26
CA THR A 95 -2.07 11.69 -1.94
C THR A 95 -0.59 11.86 -1.67
N HIS A 96 0.06 10.80 -1.17
CA HIS A 96 1.51 10.82 -0.95
C HIS A 96 2.24 10.88 -2.31
N GLN A 97 3.05 11.92 -2.49
CA GLN A 97 3.96 12.06 -3.63
C GLN A 97 5.40 11.88 -3.16
N ALA A 98 6.17 11.08 -3.88
CA ALA A 98 7.58 10.87 -3.60
C ALA A 98 8.42 11.97 -4.27
N THR A 99 9.53 12.38 -3.65
CA THR A 99 10.48 13.29 -4.31
C THR A 99 11.38 12.56 -5.30
N SER A 100 11.65 11.28 -5.02
CA SER A 100 12.47 10.37 -5.82
C SER A 100 11.88 8.95 -5.75
N ASN A 101 12.40 8.03 -6.56
CA ASN A 101 11.92 6.64 -6.52
C ASN A 101 12.14 6.06 -5.09
N PRO A 102 11.09 5.50 -4.45
CA PRO A 102 11.14 5.01 -3.08
C PRO A 102 12.30 4.05 -2.76
N LEU A 103 12.79 3.29 -3.74
CA LEU A 103 13.98 2.44 -3.57
C LEU A 103 15.23 3.21 -3.20
N PHE A 104 15.43 4.39 -3.79
CA PHE A 104 16.62 5.20 -3.57
C PHE A 104 16.44 6.19 -2.41
N LYS A 105 15.28 6.16 -1.73
CA LYS A 105 15.03 6.99 -0.55
C LYS A 105 15.82 6.51 0.66
N TYR A 106 16.04 5.20 0.78
CA TYR A 106 16.69 4.57 1.93
C TYR A 106 18.03 3.94 1.53
N SER A 107 18.92 3.75 2.52
CA SER A 107 20.23 3.13 2.29
C SER A 107 20.10 1.68 1.81
N TYR A 108 21.11 1.20 1.08
CA TYR A 108 21.17 -0.19 0.62
C TYR A 108 21.08 -1.18 1.80
N ASP A 109 21.74 -0.88 2.91
CA ASP A 109 21.68 -1.69 4.14
C ASP A 109 20.24 -1.88 4.61
N SER A 110 19.43 -0.81 4.60
CA SER A 110 18.01 -0.86 4.96
C SER A 110 17.23 -1.80 4.06
N LEU A 111 17.63 -1.95 2.79
CA LEU A 111 16.96 -2.81 1.84
C LEU A 111 17.43 -4.26 1.92
N VAL A 112 18.60 -4.55 2.47
CA VAL A 112 19.15 -5.93 2.51
C VAL A 112 18.94 -6.61 3.86
N ILE A 113 18.58 -5.89 4.92
CA ILE A 113 18.32 -6.51 6.22
C ILE A 113 17.37 -7.71 6.10
N SER A 114 17.65 -8.77 6.85
CA SER A 114 16.69 -9.86 7.04
C SER A 114 15.93 -9.60 8.32
N PRO A 115 14.70 -9.05 8.27
CA PRO A 115 13.90 -8.83 9.47
C PRO A 115 13.59 -10.17 10.14
N ASP A 116 13.65 -10.19 11.47
CA ASP A 116 13.31 -11.37 12.26
C ASP A 116 11.79 -11.54 12.30
N ILE A 117 11.29 -12.40 11.39
CA ILE A 117 9.87 -12.62 11.17
C ILE A 117 9.53 -14.06 11.50
N HIS A 118 8.55 -14.24 12.38
CA HIS A 118 8.00 -15.54 12.70
C HIS A 118 6.59 -15.66 12.12
N THR A 119 6.47 -16.33 10.97
CA THR A 119 5.16 -16.73 10.43
C THR A 119 4.64 -17.94 11.21
N SER A 120 3.39 -17.90 11.63
CA SER A 120 2.73 -18.86 12.53
C SER A 120 2.46 -20.24 11.93
N THR A 121 3.23 -20.72 10.96
CA THR A 121 3.11 -22.09 10.43
C THR A 121 3.27 -23.16 11.52
N GLY A 122 3.79 -22.81 12.71
CA GLY A 122 3.80 -23.67 13.91
C GLY A 122 2.80 -23.34 15.03
N LEU A 123 1.95 -22.31 14.90
CA LEU A 123 0.96 -21.93 15.93
C LEU A 123 -0.50 -22.18 15.50
N VAL A 124 -0.74 -22.69 14.29
CA VAL A 124 -2.10 -22.88 13.75
C VAL A 124 -2.50 -24.35 13.74
N LYS A 125 -3.20 -24.75 14.82
CA LYS A 125 -4.40 -25.61 14.90
C LYS A 125 -4.49 -26.17 16.31
N ILE A 126 -4.87 -25.35 17.29
CA ILE A 126 -5.23 -25.87 18.61
C ILE A 126 -6.59 -25.29 18.98
N GLU A 127 -7.58 -26.18 19.00
CA GLU A 127 -8.95 -25.92 19.39
C GLU A 127 -9.04 -25.63 20.91
N GLN A 128 -9.99 -24.76 21.24
CA GLN A 128 -10.58 -24.48 22.56
C GLN A 128 -9.68 -24.00 23.72
N ASN A 129 -8.34 -24.12 23.69
CA ASN A 129 -7.44 -23.64 24.77
C ASN A 129 -6.32 -22.68 24.31
N GLN A 130 -6.65 -21.82 23.33
CA GLN A 130 -5.69 -20.96 22.62
C GLN A 130 -4.97 -19.93 23.51
N LYS A 131 -5.63 -19.44 24.57
CA LYS A 131 -5.11 -18.32 25.38
C LYS A 131 -3.99 -18.72 26.33
N LEU A 132 -4.17 -19.84 27.04
CA LEU A 132 -3.16 -20.35 27.98
C LEU A 132 -1.91 -20.82 27.22
N THR A 133 -2.11 -21.48 26.08
CA THR A 133 -1.02 -21.94 25.21
C THR A 133 -0.26 -20.75 24.61
N PHE A 134 -0.96 -19.72 24.14
CA PHE A 134 -0.33 -18.52 23.62
C PHE A 134 0.48 -17.78 24.69
N ASN A 135 -0.14 -17.49 25.84
CA ASN A 135 0.55 -16.82 26.93
C ASN A 135 1.76 -17.64 27.38
N TYR A 136 1.62 -18.95 27.50
CA TYR A 136 2.74 -19.84 27.80
C TYR A 136 3.87 -19.73 26.76
N ILE A 137 3.56 -19.77 25.46
CA ILE A 137 4.58 -19.65 24.40
C ILE A 137 5.26 -18.27 24.44
N VAL A 138 4.49 -17.20 24.65
CA VAL A 138 5.04 -15.85 24.74
C VAL A 138 5.88 -15.67 26.00
N ASP A 139 5.40 -16.17 27.13
CA ASP A 139 6.09 -16.09 28.42
C ASP A 139 7.37 -16.95 28.42
N THR A 140 7.40 -18.05 27.67
CA THR A 140 8.58 -18.90 27.52
C THR A 140 9.60 -18.37 26.51
N LYS A 141 9.16 -17.89 25.33
CA LYS A 141 10.07 -17.39 24.30
C LYS A 141 10.54 -15.96 24.52
N TRP A 142 9.68 -15.11 25.07
CA TRP A 142 9.94 -13.68 25.28
C TRP A 142 9.63 -13.27 26.74
N PRO A 143 10.30 -13.88 27.73
CA PRO A 143 10.10 -13.57 29.14
C PRO A 143 10.53 -12.13 29.43
N GLN A 144 9.65 -11.33 30.03
CA GLN A 144 9.90 -9.92 30.36
C GLN A 144 10.13 -8.98 29.15
N TRP A 145 9.83 -9.41 27.93
CA TRP A 145 9.86 -8.51 26.78
C TRP A 145 8.62 -7.61 26.75
N HIS A 146 8.77 -6.43 26.14
CA HIS A 146 7.64 -5.57 25.80
C HIS A 146 6.80 -6.23 24.71
N ARG A 147 5.47 -6.18 24.87
CA ARG A 147 4.50 -6.80 23.95
C ARG A 147 3.70 -5.71 23.30
N ILE A 148 3.89 -5.56 21.99
CA ILE A 148 3.16 -4.58 21.19
C ILE A 148 2.27 -5.32 20.20
N PHE A 149 1.00 -4.97 20.17
CA PHE A 149 0.01 -5.53 19.26
C PHE A 149 -0.40 -4.45 18.25
N THR A 150 -0.46 -4.82 16.98
CA THR A 150 -0.91 -3.95 15.89
C THR A 150 -2.11 -4.57 15.20
N ASP A 151 -3.09 -3.75 14.85
CA ASP A 151 -4.29 -4.17 14.13
C ASP A 151 -4.78 -3.02 13.24
N ALA A 152 -5.30 -3.33 12.06
CA ALA A 152 -5.97 -2.38 11.19
C ALA A 152 -7.31 -2.91 10.69
N SER A 153 -8.32 -2.05 10.75
CA SER A 153 -9.67 -2.40 10.33
C SER A 153 -10.30 -1.35 9.44
N LYS A 154 -11.17 -1.80 8.54
CA LYS A 154 -11.97 -0.96 7.68
C LYS A 154 -13.40 -1.50 7.68
N HIS A 155 -14.37 -0.67 8.06
CA HIS A 155 -15.74 -1.12 8.30
C HIS A 155 -16.52 -1.30 6.98
N SER A 156 -16.34 -0.38 6.05
CA SER A 156 -16.93 -0.37 4.71
C SER A 156 -15.95 0.22 3.69
N LYS A 157 -16.22 0.08 2.39
CA LYS A 157 -15.32 0.57 1.33
C LYS A 157 -15.02 2.07 1.44
N ASP A 158 -16.03 2.86 1.82
CA ASP A 158 -15.93 4.33 1.92
C ASP A 158 -15.55 4.82 3.33
N SER A 159 -15.39 3.90 4.28
CA SER A 159 -14.94 4.25 5.63
C SER A 159 -13.43 4.44 5.69
N CYS A 160 -12.97 5.31 6.60
CA CYS A 160 -11.56 5.43 6.93
C CYS A 160 -11.01 4.11 7.49
N VAL A 161 -9.71 3.86 7.27
CA VAL A 161 -9.03 2.74 7.91
C VAL A 161 -8.58 3.15 9.30
N GLY A 162 -9.02 2.42 10.33
CA GLY A 162 -8.53 2.58 11.70
C GLY A 162 -7.31 1.71 11.91
N VAL A 163 -6.24 2.29 12.46
CA VAL A 163 -5.01 1.60 12.84
C VAL A 163 -4.84 1.72 14.35
N GLY A 164 -4.61 0.60 15.03
CA GLY A 164 -4.38 0.52 16.46
C GLY A 164 -3.00 -0.06 16.77
N VAL A 165 -2.33 0.51 17.77
CA VAL A 165 -1.12 -0.03 18.38
C VAL A 165 -1.33 -0.07 19.89
N LEU A 166 -1.10 -1.22 20.51
CA LEU A 166 -1.31 -1.47 21.94
C LEU A 166 -0.03 -2.01 22.56
N HIS A 167 0.50 -1.32 23.56
CA HIS A 167 1.57 -1.82 24.42
C HIS A 167 0.95 -2.44 25.68
N SER A 168 0.86 -3.77 25.70
CA SER A 168 0.15 -4.51 26.77
C SER A 168 0.79 -4.34 28.15
N ASN A 169 2.12 -4.29 28.25
CA ASN A 169 2.81 -4.16 29.55
C ASN A 169 2.42 -2.88 30.33
N TYR A 170 2.15 -1.78 29.63
CA TYR A 170 1.75 -0.50 30.25
C TYR A 170 0.30 -0.11 29.91
N ASN A 171 -0.43 -0.96 29.19
CA ASN A 171 -1.77 -0.69 28.66
C ASN A 171 -1.87 0.65 27.89
N ILE A 172 -0.86 1.00 27.11
CA ILE A 172 -0.86 2.23 26.30
C ILE A 172 -1.43 1.92 24.92
N VAL A 173 -2.44 2.70 24.50
CA VAL A 173 -3.11 2.53 23.20
C VAL A 173 -2.92 3.77 22.33
N GLN A 174 -2.40 3.58 21.13
CA GLN A 174 -2.33 4.58 20.09
C GLN A 174 -3.30 4.22 18.96
N LYS A 175 -4.11 5.19 18.53
CA LYS A 175 -5.07 5.04 17.43
C LYS A 175 -4.79 6.08 16.37
N THR A 176 -4.70 5.64 15.12
CA THR A 176 -4.48 6.50 13.94
C THR A 176 -5.58 6.22 12.93
N LYS A 177 -6.06 7.25 12.24
CA LYS A 177 -7.02 7.11 11.13
C LYS A 177 -6.31 7.42 9.81
N LEU A 178 -6.51 6.57 8.82
CA LEU A 178 -6.06 6.79 7.46
C LEU A 178 -7.25 7.13 6.54
N PRO A 179 -7.02 7.84 5.42
CA PRO A 179 -8.06 8.19 4.45
C PRO A 179 -8.82 6.96 3.94
N PRO A 180 -10.09 7.13 3.49
CA PRO A 180 -10.92 6.04 3.00
C PRO A 180 -10.37 5.37 1.74
N GLU A 181 -9.47 6.02 0.99
CA GLU A 181 -8.79 5.44 -0.16
C GLU A 181 -7.75 4.38 0.24
N SER A 182 -7.37 4.34 1.53
CA SER A 182 -6.39 3.39 2.05
C SER A 182 -6.98 1.97 2.12
N SER A 183 -6.13 0.98 1.86
CA SER A 183 -6.46 -0.44 2.05
C SER A 183 -6.18 -0.88 3.47
N VAL A 184 -6.83 -1.96 3.93
CA VAL A 184 -6.52 -2.60 5.22
C VAL A 184 -5.03 -2.98 5.28
N PHE A 185 -4.49 -3.54 4.20
CA PHE A 185 -3.05 -3.83 4.09
C PHE A 185 -2.15 -2.62 4.34
N THR A 186 -2.53 -1.44 3.83
CA THR A 186 -1.80 -0.20 4.11
C THR A 186 -1.89 0.16 5.59
N GLY A 187 -3.07 0.01 6.19
CA GLY A 187 -3.27 0.18 7.63
C GLY A 187 -2.39 -0.72 8.47
N GLU A 188 -2.30 -2.01 8.13
CA GLU A 188 -1.44 -2.99 8.81
C GLU A 188 0.05 -2.60 8.75
N CYS A 189 0.52 -2.22 7.56
CA CYS A 189 1.89 -1.75 7.39
C CYS A 189 2.15 -0.47 8.19
N ILE A 190 1.20 0.47 8.22
CA ILE A 190 1.31 1.69 9.04
C ILE A 190 1.27 1.35 10.54
N GLY A 191 0.52 0.34 10.97
CA GLY A 191 0.54 -0.18 12.33
C GLY A 191 1.94 -0.64 12.74
N LEU A 192 2.62 -1.39 11.88
CA LEU A 192 4.02 -1.78 12.09
C LEU A 192 4.95 -0.57 12.15
N VAL A 193 4.81 0.41 11.24
CA VAL A 193 5.59 1.66 11.28
C VAL A 193 5.41 2.36 12.64
N LYS A 194 4.17 2.54 13.09
CA LYS A 194 3.86 3.21 14.37
C LYS A 194 4.38 2.44 15.58
N ALA A 195 4.30 1.11 15.56
CA ALA A 195 4.87 0.27 16.61
C ALA A 195 6.39 0.43 16.71
N ILE A 196 7.11 0.44 15.58
CA ILE A 196 8.57 0.56 15.58
C ILE A 196 9.01 2.00 15.92
N GLU A 197 8.30 3.02 15.43
CA GLU A 197 8.51 4.41 15.85
C GLU A 197 8.36 4.56 17.36
N TYR A 198 7.32 3.95 17.94
CA TYR A 198 7.08 3.94 19.37
C TYR A 198 8.20 3.24 20.16
N ILE A 199 8.71 2.11 19.68
CA ILE A 199 9.86 1.40 20.27
C ILE A 199 11.11 2.30 20.27
N LEU A 200 11.40 2.94 19.14
CA LEU A 200 12.55 3.84 19.01
C LEU A 200 12.41 5.06 19.94
N LEU A 201 11.21 5.64 20.02
CA LEU A 201 10.92 6.80 20.87
C LEU A 201 11.15 6.49 22.35
N LEU A 202 10.67 5.34 22.82
CA LEU A 202 10.78 4.91 24.22
C LEU A 202 12.05 4.10 24.51
N LYS A 203 12.90 3.85 23.51
CA LYS A 203 14.16 3.11 23.62
C LYS A 203 13.98 1.70 24.20
N LEU A 204 12.94 0.99 23.76
CA LEU A 204 12.59 -0.34 24.28
C LEU A 204 13.54 -1.40 23.71
N GLN A 205 14.45 -1.92 24.53
CA GLN A 205 15.52 -2.83 24.08
C GLN A 205 15.02 -4.20 23.59
N LYS A 206 14.02 -4.79 24.25
CA LYS A 206 13.53 -6.14 23.96
C LYS A 206 12.02 -6.08 23.77
N THR A 207 11.57 -6.08 22.53
CA THR A 207 10.16 -5.88 22.19
C THR A 207 9.70 -6.85 21.13
N VAL A 208 8.62 -7.57 21.36
CA VAL A 208 7.97 -8.41 20.33
C VAL A 208 6.75 -7.67 19.78
N ILE A 209 6.67 -7.57 18.45
CA ILE A 209 5.52 -7.00 17.75
C ILE A 209 4.64 -8.15 17.25
N PHE A 210 3.36 -8.07 17.55
CA PHE A 210 2.35 -9.02 17.15
C PHE A 210 1.38 -8.40 16.14
N THR A 211 1.22 -9.06 14.99
CA THR A 211 0.30 -8.67 13.91
C THR A 211 -0.47 -9.89 13.41
N ASP A 212 -1.70 -9.72 12.93
CA ASP A 212 -2.42 -10.78 12.20
C ASP A 212 -2.25 -10.69 10.68
N SER A 213 -1.48 -9.71 10.21
CA SER A 213 -1.27 -9.43 8.80
C SER A 213 -0.16 -10.29 8.20
N LEU A 214 -0.50 -11.54 7.85
CA LEU A 214 0.42 -12.42 7.12
C LEU A 214 0.87 -11.79 5.79
N SER A 215 0.00 -10.99 5.15
CA SER A 215 0.32 -10.26 3.92
C SER A 215 1.41 -9.20 4.15
N SER A 216 1.37 -8.45 5.26
CA SER A 216 2.42 -7.47 5.62
C SER A 216 3.76 -8.15 5.87
N LEU A 217 3.76 -9.27 6.58
CA LEU A 217 4.97 -10.05 6.85
C LEU A 217 5.55 -10.67 5.57
N ASN A 218 4.71 -11.23 4.70
CA ASN A 218 5.15 -11.75 3.41
C ASN A 218 5.71 -10.64 2.52
N ALA A 219 5.13 -9.43 2.55
CA ALA A 219 5.66 -8.29 1.83
C ALA A 219 7.02 -7.83 2.40
N LEU A 220 7.17 -7.86 3.73
CA LEU A 220 8.39 -7.48 4.42
C LEU A 220 9.53 -8.51 4.24
N ALA A 221 9.20 -9.80 4.19
CA ALA A 221 10.16 -10.90 3.98
C ALA A 221 10.68 -10.99 2.54
N ARG A 222 9.92 -10.48 1.56
CA ARG A 222 10.35 -10.48 0.15
C ARG A 222 11.56 -9.58 -0.08
N PHE A 223 12.42 -10.01 -1.01
CA PHE A 223 13.56 -9.23 -1.43
C PHE A 223 13.10 -7.97 -2.21
N PRO A 224 13.52 -6.76 -1.81
CA PRO A 224 12.96 -5.52 -2.39
C PRO A 224 13.14 -5.39 -3.91
N PHE A 225 14.22 -5.94 -4.46
CA PHE A 225 14.56 -5.78 -5.88
C PHE A 225 13.85 -6.77 -6.82
N GLY A 226 13.13 -7.76 -6.29
CA GLY A 226 12.49 -8.82 -7.08
C GLY A 226 11.07 -8.53 -7.56
N SER A 227 10.45 -7.43 -7.11
CA SER A 227 9.03 -7.14 -7.40
C SER A 227 8.82 -5.90 -8.28
N HIS A 228 7.87 -6.00 -9.22
CA HIS A 228 7.38 -4.85 -9.97
C HIS A 228 6.53 -3.88 -9.13
N TYR A 229 6.06 -4.32 -7.96
CA TYR A 229 5.28 -3.53 -7.01
C TYR A 229 6.05 -3.43 -5.70
N GLN A 230 6.57 -2.24 -5.43
CA GLN A 230 7.24 -1.91 -4.18
C GLN A 230 6.38 -0.92 -3.42
N PHE A 231 5.99 -1.32 -2.21
CA PHE A 231 5.22 -0.46 -1.33
C PHE A 231 6.20 0.43 -0.54
N PRO A 232 6.13 1.77 -0.67
CA PRO A 232 7.06 2.67 0.02
C PRO A 232 7.10 2.44 1.54
N VAL A 233 5.95 2.12 2.13
CA VAL A 233 5.79 1.83 3.56
C VAL A 233 6.61 0.61 3.99
N ILE A 234 6.75 -0.42 3.15
CA ILE A 234 7.59 -1.58 3.48
C ILE A 234 9.06 -1.19 3.55
N SER A 235 9.52 -0.31 2.65
CA SER A 235 10.90 0.20 2.67
C SER A 235 11.16 1.04 3.92
N GLU A 236 10.14 1.80 4.37
CA GLU A 236 10.17 2.54 5.62
C GLU A 236 10.27 1.63 6.85
N ILE A 237 9.47 0.57 6.93
CA ILE A 237 9.55 -0.44 7.99
C ILE A 237 10.96 -1.01 8.06
N ARG A 238 11.53 -1.44 6.93
CA ARG A 238 12.90 -1.99 6.92
C ARG A 238 13.93 -0.97 7.38
N ASN A 239 13.80 0.28 6.96
CA ASN A 239 14.68 1.35 7.43
C ASN A 239 14.58 1.59 8.95
N LEU A 240 13.36 1.54 9.51
CA LEU A 240 13.16 1.66 10.96
C LEU A 240 13.73 0.46 11.72
N LEU A 241 13.57 -0.76 11.21
CA LEU A 241 14.18 -1.96 11.78
C LEU A 241 15.72 -1.88 11.76
N LEU A 242 16.32 -1.38 10.69
CA LEU A 242 17.77 -1.14 10.66
C LEU A 242 18.20 -0.15 11.76
N LYS A 243 17.42 0.91 12.00
CA LYS A 243 17.70 1.84 13.11
C LYS A 243 17.63 1.13 14.45
N CYS A 244 16.63 0.28 14.68
CA CYS A 244 16.55 -0.54 15.89
C CYS A 244 17.79 -1.42 16.06
N ILE A 245 18.25 -2.10 15.00
CA ILE A 245 19.46 -2.94 15.03
C ILE A 245 20.69 -2.10 15.40
N LYS A 246 20.85 -0.91 14.81
CA LYS A 246 21.97 0.00 15.13
C LYS A 246 21.98 0.47 16.59
N GLU A 247 20.81 0.64 17.19
CA GLU A 247 20.64 1.01 18.60
C GLU A 247 20.63 -0.22 19.54
N ASN A 248 20.87 -1.43 19.03
CA ASN A 248 20.81 -2.71 19.77
C ASN A 248 19.42 -3.04 20.35
N TYR A 249 18.36 -2.65 19.66
CA TYR A 249 16.98 -3.05 20.00
C TYR A 249 16.58 -4.31 19.23
N TYR A 250 16.13 -5.33 19.95
CA TYR A 250 15.66 -6.59 19.42
C TYR A 250 14.15 -6.53 19.20
N VAL A 251 13.75 -6.59 17.92
CA VAL A 251 12.35 -6.39 17.49
C VAL A 251 11.88 -7.50 16.54
N PRO A 252 11.66 -8.73 17.02
CA PRO A 252 11.00 -9.78 16.25
C PRO A 252 9.53 -9.43 15.99
N ILE A 253 9.06 -9.75 14.79
CA ILE A 253 7.67 -9.55 14.39
C ILE A 253 7.00 -10.92 14.18
N VAL A 254 5.91 -11.16 14.90
CA VAL A 254 5.24 -12.46 14.97
C VAL A 254 3.84 -12.36 14.37
N CYS A 255 3.54 -13.24 13.41
CA CYS A 255 2.20 -13.40 12.90
C CYS A 255 1.33 -14.17 13.90
N MET A 256 0.09 -13.76 14.09
CA MET A 256 -0.90 -14.50 14.87
C MET A 256 -2.23 -14.66 14.12
N GLY A 257 -3.06 -15.60 14.56
CA GLY A 257 -4.43 -15.70 14.06
C GLY A 257 -5.26 -14.49 14.51
N SER A 258 -6.01 -13.89 13.59
CA SER A 258 -6.82 -12.68 13.82
C SER A 258 -7.75 -12.78 15.05
N TRP A 259 -8.30 -13.97 15.32
CA TRP A 259 -9.17 -14.23 16.48
C TRP A 259 -8.46 -14.08 17.84
N SER A 260 -7.16 -14.37 17.91
CA SER A 260 -6.38 -14.27 19.15
C SER A 260 -6.03 -12.82 19.49
N LEU A 261 -5.70 -12.03 18.48
CA LEU A 261 -5.43 -10.58 18.60
C LEU A 261 -6.68 -9.81 19.03
N TRP A 262 -7.82 -10.07 18.37
CA TRP A 262 -9.06 -9.36 18.67
C TRP A 262 -9.56 -9.60 20.11
N ASN A 263 -9.38 -10.81 20.64
CA ASN A 263 -9.75 -11.14 22.02
C ASN A 263 -8.85 -10.44 23.06
N ILE A 264 -7.56 -10.23 22.76
CA ILE A 264 -6.64 -9.48 23.61
C ILE A 264 -7.00 -7.99 23.55
N TRP A 265 -7.20 -7.46 22.35
CA TRP A 265 -7.55 -6.05 22.12
C TRP A 265 -8.87 -5.67 22.80
N LYS A 266 -9.93 -6.48 22.65
CA LYS A 266 -11.23 -6.25 23.31
C LYS A 266 -11.15 -6.27 24.83
N ARG A 267 -10.25 -7.07 25.41
CA ARG A 267 -10.13 -7.21 26.87
C ARG A 267 -9.35 -6.04 27.47
N GLU A 268 -8.24 -5.67 26.85
CA GLU A 268 -7.40 -4.56 27.30
C GLU A 268 -8.01 -3.19 26.95
N SER A 269 -8.85 -3.09 25.92
CA SER A 269 -9.59 -1.85 25.63
C SER A 269 -10.82 -1.64 26.52
N ARG A 270 -11.41 -2.72 27.07
CA ARG A 270 -12.61 -2.65 27.95
C ARG A 270 -12.29 -2.30 29.40
N SER A 271 -11.06 -2.50 29.86
CA SER A 271 -10.62 -2.04 31.19
C SER A 271 -10.49 -0.52 31.31
N PHE A 272 -10.77 0.24 30.24
CA PHE A 272 -10.75 1.71 30.21
C PHE A 272 -12.13 2.36 30.07
N SER A 273 -13.21 1.56 30.11
CA SER A 273 -14.60 2.05 30.10
C SER A 273 -15.31 1.87 31.45
N GLN A 274 -14.56 1.84 32.55
CA GLN A 274 -15.06 2.03 33.92
C GLN A 274 -14.30 3.17 34.58
#